data_AF-A0A316BFI0-F1
#
_entry.id   AF-A0A316BFI0-F1
#
_cell.length_a   1.000
_cell.length_b   1.000
_cell.length_c   1.000
_cell.angle_alpha   90.00
_cell.angle_beta   90.00
_cell.angle_gamma   90.00
#
_symmetry.space_group_name_H-M   'P 1'
#
loop_
_entity.id
_entity.type
_entity.pdbx_description
1 polymer ?
#
loop_
_entity_poly.entity_id
_entity_poly.type
_entity_poly.pdbx_seq_one_letter_code
_entity_poly.pdbx_strand_id
1 'polypeptide(L)'
;MRLENDDNFNFLYSDEFEKIPFLFRFTKKRYKIALIVMIVFFAAMLVLITVFYSTQTTELVPSILPQSTVGSYQYVSDYKYGYMVATLICGIIAALIAVWMTCAKLLEKRAFKRASELSNMIFLSETHKLNVEWQNWKMQNRDY
;
A
#
# COMPACT_ATOMS: atom_id res chain seq x y z
N MET A 1 22.45 0.08 17.78
CA MET A 1 21.55 -0.99 18.29
C MET A 1 20.46 -1.21 17.25
N ARG A 2 20.22 -2.46 16.82
CA ARG A 2 19.08 -2.81 15.94
C ARG A 2 17.82 -2.80 16.82
N LEU A 3 17.10 -1.68 16.84
CA LEU A 3 15.83 -1.51 17.58
C LEU A 3 14.78 -2.58 17.26
N GLU A 4 14.88 -3.20 16.08
CA GLU A 4 13.96 -4.25 15.59
C GLU A 4 14.06 -5.58 16.37
N ASN A 5 15.11 -5.76 17.19
CA ASN A 5 15.38 -7.00 17.93
C ASN A 5 15.22 -6.85 19.46
N ASP A 6 14.67 -5.72 19.91
CA ASP A 6 14.43 -5.45 21.33
C ASP A 6 12.98 -5.81 21.67
N ASP A 7 12.77 -6.78 22.56
CA ASP A 7 11.44 -7.30 22.91
C ASP A 7 10.52 -6.21 23.47
N ASN A 8 11.09 -5.22 24.16
CA ASN A 8 10.36 -4.06 24.68
C ASN A 8 9.87 -3.14 23.55
N PHE A 9 10.68 -2.95 22.51
CA PHE A 9 10.27 -2.18 21.33
C PHE A 9 9.17 -2.90 20.54
N ASN A 10 9.27 -4.23 20.41
CA ASN A 10 8.26 -5.04 19.74
C ASN A 10 6.91 -5.01 20.47
N PHE A 11 6.90 -5.01 21.81
CA PHE A 11 5.68 -4.85 22.60
C PHE A 11 5.03 -3.48 22.37
N LEU A 12 5.80 -2.39 22.46
CA LEU A 12 5.32 -1.02 22.24
C LEU A 12 4.82 -0.79 20.81
N TYR A 13 5.52 -1.36 19.83
CA TYR A 13 5.10 -1.33 18.44
C TYR A 13 3.79 -2.11 18.23
N SER A 14 3.62 -3.27 18.89
CA SER A 14 2.39 -4.06 18.81
C SER A 14 1.18 -3.29 19.34
N ASP A 15 1.32 -2.60 20.47
CA ASP A 15 0.25 -1.78 21.06
C ASP A 15 -0.15 -0.60 20.15
N GLU A 16 0.83 0.13 19.61
CA GLU A 16 0.55 1.21 18.65
C GLU A 16 -0.01 0.68 17.31
N PHE A 17 0.39 -0.52 16.91
CA PHE A 17 -0.11 -1.17 15.70
C PHE A 17 -1.54 -1.71 15.87
N GLU A 18 -2.01 -1.98 17.10
CA GLU A 18 -3.41 -2.37 17.40
C GLU A 18 -4.39 -1.21 17.28
N LYS A 19 -3.92 0.02 17.45
CA LYS A 19 -4.72 1.24 17.28
C LYS A 19 -5.05 1.54 15.82
N ILE A 20 -4.36 0.90 14.87
CA ILE A 20 -4.64 1.02 13.43
C ILE A 20 -5.89 0.18 13.11
N PRO A 21 -6.87 0.72 12.35
CA PRO A 21 -8.05 -0.05 11.94
C PRO A 21 -7.64 -1.33 11.20
N PHE A 22 -8.31 -2.44 11.49
CA PHE A 22 -7.97 -3.78 10.96
C PHE A 22 -7.83 -3.84 9.44
N LEU A 23 -8.61 -3.01 8.72
CA LEU A 23 -8.56 -2.85 7.27
C LEU A 23 -7.22 -2.30 6.75
N PHE A 24 -6.49 -1.51 7.54
CA PHE A 24 -5.18 -0.95 7.18
C PHE A 24 -4.01 -1.70 7.80
N ARG A 25 -4.30 -2.78 8.54
CA ARG A 25 -3.31 -3.60 9.23
C ARG A 25 -2.72 -4.61 8.26
N PHE A 26 -1.62 -4.26 7.61
CA PHE A 26 -0.97 -5.15 6.65
C PHE A 26 -0.03 -6.12 7.35
N THR A 27 -0.47 -7.37 7.50
CA THR A 27 0.46 -8.47 7.69
C THR A 27 1.27 -8.71 6.40
N LYS A 28 2.53 -9.16 6.52
CA LYS A 28 3.41 -9.48 5.36
C LYS A 28 2.70 -10.34 4.29
N LYS A 29 1.78 -11.23 4.71
CA LYS A 29 0.93 -12.05 3.82
C LYS A 29 -0.08 -11.23 3.02
N ARG A 30 -0.83 -10.32 3.67
CA ARG A 30 -1.84 -9.46 3.01
C ARG A 30 -1.21 -8.51 2.00
N TYR A 31 -0.02 -8.00 2.28
CA TYR A 31 0.69 -7.10 1.37
C TYR A 31 1.09 -7.82 0.08
N LYS A 32 1.62 -9.04 0.20
CA LYS A 32 1.95 -9.88 -0.97
C LYS A 32 0.73 -10.18 -1.82
N ILE A 33 -0.40 -10.51 -1.19
CA ILE A 33 -1.66 -10.79 -1.90
C ILE A 33 -2.13 -9.53 -2.65
N ALA A 34 -2.18 -8.37 -1.99
CA ALA A 34 -2.58 -7.11 -2.61
C ALA A 34 -1.67 -6.72 -3.78
N LEU A 35 -0.37 -6.97 -3.67
CA LEU A 35 0.62 -6.71 -4.72
C LEU A 35 0.41 -7.65 -5.92
N ILE A 36 0.16 -8.94 -5.69
CA ILE A 36 -0.17 -9.90 -6.76
C ILE A 36 -1.44 -9.48 -7.49
N VAL A 37 -2.49 -9.10 -6.74
CA VAL A 37 -3.75 -8.61 -7.32
C VAL A 37 -3.49 -7.37 -8.19
N MET A 38 -2.70 -6.41 -7.72
CA MET A 38 -2.34 -5.23 -8.50
C MET A 38 -1.62 -5.59 -9.81
N ILE A 39 -0.68 -6.53 -9.78
CA ILE A 39 0.02 -7.02 -10.98
C ILE A 39 -0.97 -7.65 -11.97
N VAL A 40 -1.90 -8.47 -11.48
CA VAL A 40 -2.91 -9.12 -12.34
C VAL A 40 -3.81 -8.09 -13.01
N PHE A 41 -4.29 -7.09 -12.27
CA PHE A 41 -5.10 -6.00 -12.84
C PHE A 41 -4.31 -5.16 -13.85
N PHE A 42 -3.03 -4.93 -13.61
CA PHE A 42 -2.16 -4.19 -14.53
C PHE A 42 -1.90 -4.98 -15.83
N ALA A 43 -1.65 -6.29 -15.72
CA ALA A 43 -1.49 -7.17 -16.88
C ALA A 43 -2.79 -7.26 -17.69
N ALA A 44 -3.95 -7.38 -17.03
CA ALA A 44 -5.25 -7.36 -17.68
C ALA A 44 -5.51 -6.04 -18.41
N MET A 45 -5.15 -4.90 -17.80
CA MET A 45 -5.24 -3.59 -18.45
C MET A 45 -4.38 -3.50 -19.72
N LEU A 46 -3.14 -4.01 -19.69
CA LEU A 46 -2.27 -4.03 -20.88
C LEU A 46 -2.86 -4.87 -22.02
N VAL A 47 -3.46 -6.02 -21.71
CA VAL A 47 -4.13 -6.88 -22.70
C VAL A 47 -5.36 -6.18 -23.28
N LEU A 48 -6.18 -5.52 -22.46
CA LEU A 48 -7.35 -4.78 -22.93
C LEU A 48 -6.96 -3.59 -23.81
N ILE A 49 -5.87 -2.89 -23.49
CA ILE A 49 -5.32 -1.80 -24.30
C ILE A 49 -4.84 -2.31 -25.66
N THR A 50 -4.09 -3.41 -25.71
CA THR A 50 -3.61 -3.97 -26.99
C THR A 50 -4.75 -4.46 -27.86
N VAL A 51 -5.78 -5.08 -27.27
CA VAL A 51 -7.01 -5.47 -27.99
C VAL A 51 -7.78 -4.23 -28.48
N PHE A 52 -7.87 -3.17 -27.68
CA PHE A 52 -8.51 -1.93 -28.12
C PHE A 52 -7.78 -1.30 -29.33
N TYR A 53 -6.45 -1.18 -29.27
CA TYR A 53 -5.67 -0.65 -30.39
C TYR A 53 -5.76 -1.50 -31.66
N SER A 54 -5.82 -2.83 -31.55
CA SER A 54 -5.97 -3.70 -32.73
C SER A 54 -7.34 -3.55 -33.39
N THR A 55 -8.41 -3.31 -32.62
CA THR A 55 -9.74 -3.03 -33.19
C THR A 55 -9.82 -1.67 -33.91
N GLN A 56 -9.03 -0.67 -33.49
CA GLN A 56 -9.02 0.64 -34.16
C GLN A 56 -8.37 0.63 -35.55
N THR A 57 -7.30 -0.14 -35.73
CA THR A 57 -6.59 -0.19 -37.02
C THR A 57 -7.36 -0.94 -38.10
N THR A 58 -8.37 -1.74 -37.73
CA THR A 58 -9.22 -2.46 -38.68
C THR A 58 -10.31 -1.58 -39.32
N GLU A 59 -10.58 -0.39 -38.77
CA GLU A 59 -11.64 0.53 -39.24
C GLU A 59 -11.21 1.47 -40.39
N LEU A 60 -9.95 1.44 -40.84
CA LEU A 60 -9.39 2.37 -41.84
C LEU A 60 -9.82 2.11 -43.31
N VAL A 61 -10.84 1.27 -43.56
CA VAL A 61 -11.40 1.10 -44.92
C VAL A 61 -12.90 1.33 -44.92
N PRO A 62 -13.36 2.52 -45.35
CA PRO A 62 -14.67 2.64 -45.94
C PRO A 62 -14.61 3.41 -47.27
N SER A 63 -15.02 2.75 -48.36
CA SER A 63 -15.70 3.51 -49.43
C SER A 63 -16.62 2.68 -50.31
N ILE A 64 -16.60 1.34 -50.31
CA ILE A 64 -17.45 0.57 -51.22
C ILE A 64 -17.82 -0.80 -50.63
N LEU A 65 -18.78 -0.91 -49.71
CA LEU A 65 -19.37 -2.22 -49.39
C LEU A 65 -20.89 -2.13 -49.11
N PRO A 66 -21.66 -3.18 -49.51
CA PRO A 66 -23.12 -3.16 -49.59
C PRO A 66 -23.78 -3.19 -48.20
N GLN A 67 -25.03 -2.71 -48.14
CA GLN A 67 -25.88 -2.46 -46.97
C GLN A 67 -25.95 -3.62 -45.92
N SER A 68 -25.60 -4.85 -46.29
CA SER A 68 -25.44 -5.99 -45.38
C SER A 68 -24.27 -5.85 -44.40
N THR A 69 -23.35 -4.91 -44.62
CA THR A 69 -22.19 -4.64 -43.75
C THR A 69 -22.48 -3.64 -42.63
N VAL A 70 -23.59 -2.88 -42.70
CA VAL A 70 -23.93 -1.85 -41.71
C VAL A 70 -24.13 -2.46 -40.30
N GLY A 71 -24.73 -3.65 -40.23
CA GLY A 71 -24.85 -4.40 -38.98
C GLY A 71 -23.50 -4.77 -38.37
N SER A 72 -22.56 -5.28 -39.17
CA SER A 72 -21.21 -5.67 -38.70
C SER A 72 -20.37 -4.49 -38.21
N TYR A 73 -20.50 -3.30 -38.82
CA TYR A 73 -19.82 -2.09 -38.32
C TYR A 73 -20.37 -1.63 -36.96
N GLN A 74 -21.67 -1.81 -36.71
CA GLN A 74 -22.30 -1.48 -35.44
C GLN A 74 -21.85 -2.43 -34.32
N TYR A 75 -21.73 -3.74 -34.60
CA TYR A 75 -21.17 -4.71 -33.64
C TYR A 75 -19.72 -4.37 -33.26
N VAL A 76 -18.84 -4.02 -34.21
CA VAL A 76 -17.43 -3.66 -33.91
C VAL A 76 -17.34 -2.40 -33.03
N SER A 77 -18.23 -1.43 -33.25
CA SER A 77 -18.32 -0.21 -32.44
C SER A 77 -18.73 -0.49 -30.97
N ASP A 78 -19.70 -1.38 -30.75
CA ASP A 78 -20.16 -1.75 -29.41
C ASP A 78 -19.09 -2.52 -28.62
N TYR A 79 -18.35 -3.43 -29.27
CA TYR A 79 -17.23 -4.15 -28.63
C TYR A 79 -16.10 -3.19 -28.22
N LYS A 80 -15.76 -2.21 -29.08
CA LYS A 80 -14.74 -1.19 -28.80
C LYS A 80 -15.11 -0.34 -27.57
N TYR A 81 -16.37 0.07 -27.45
CA TYR A 81 -16.87 0.76 -26.27
C TYR A 81 -16.81 -0.12 -25.01
N GLY A 82 -17.17 -1.41 -25.12
CA GLY A 82 -17.06 -2.37 -24.04
C GLY A 82 -15.63 -2.53 -23.50
N TYR A 83 -14.64 -2.65 -24.39
CA TYR A 83 -13.23 -2.74 -24.00
C TYR A 83 -12.71 -1.44 -23.35
N MET A 84 -13.12 -0.27 -23.84
CA MET A 84 -12.75 1.02 -23.26
C MET A 84 -13.29 1.15 -21.82
N VAL A 85 -14.57 0.81 -21.61
CA VAL A 85 -15.20 0.85 -20.29
C VAL A 85 -14.54 -0.15 -19.33
N ALA A 86 -14.25 -1.38 -19.79
CA ALA A 86 -13.55 -2.38 -18.98
C ALA A 86 -12.15 -1.92 -18.56
N THR A 87 -11.42 -1.26 -19.46
CA THR A 87 -10.08 -0.72 -19.18
C THR A 87 -10.12 0.38 -18.12
N LEU A 88 -11.10 1.29 -18.20
CA LEU A 88 -11.31 2.34 -17.20
C LEU A 88 -11.64 1.76 -15.82
N ILE A 89 -12.54 0.77 -15.75
CA ILE A 89 -12.89 0.11 -14.49
C ILE A 89 -11.67 -0.58 -13.86
N CYS A 90 -10.89 -1.33 -14.66
CA CYS A 90 -9.65 -1.94 -14.18
C CYS A 90 -8.64 -0.89 -13.66
N GLY A 91 -8.51 0.25 -14.34
CA GLY A 91 -7.65 1.35 -13.91
C GLY A 91 -8.11 1.98 -12.58
N ILE A 92 -9.41 2.21 -12.41
CA ILE A 92 -9.98 2.76 -11.17
C ILE A 92 -9.75 1.79 -10.00
N ILE A 93 -9.99 0.50 -10.19
CA ILE A 93 -9.77 -0.52 -9.15
C ILE A 93 -8.28 -0.58 -8.76
N ALA A 94 -7.38 -0.59 -9.74
CA ALA A 94 -5.94 -0.57 -9.48
C ALA A 94 -5.51 0.69 -8.71
N ALA A 95 -6.05 1.86 -9.07
CA ALA A 95 -5.77 3.12 -8.39
C ALA A 95 -6.28 3.11 -6.93
N LEU A 96 -7.50 2.62 -6.69
CA LEU A 96 -8.07 2.48 -5.34
C LEU A 96 -7.22 1.56 -4.46
N ILE A 97 -6.77 0.43 -4.99
CA ILE A 97 -5.89 -0.51 -4.28
C ILE A 97 -4.53 0.15 -3.99
N ALA A 98 -3.96 0.90 -4.93
CA ALA A 98 -2.70 1.60 -4.73
C ALA A 98 -2.79 2.70 -3.65
N VAL A 99 -3.87 3.50 -3.67
CA VAL A 99 -4.17 4.49 -2.63
C VAL A 99 -4.35 3.81 -1.27
N TRP A 100 -5.08 2.71 -1.22
CA TRP A 100 -5.28 1.95 0.01
C TRP A 100 -3.95 1.43 0.59
N MET A 101 -3.07 0.86 -0.25
CA MET A 101 -1.75 0.38 0.17
C MET A 101 -0.83 1.50 0.65
N THR A 102 -0.86 2.66 -0.01
CA THR A 102 -0.04 3.83 0.39
C THR A 102 -0.53 4.42 1.70
N CYS A 103 -1.84 4.60 1.88
CA CYS A 103 -2.43 5.01 3.16
C CYS A 103 -2.06 4.06 4.30
N ALA A 104 -2.10 2.75 4.05
CA ALA A 104 -1.72 1.78 5.07
C ALA A 104 -0.24 1.92 5.47
N LYS A 105 0.69 2.00 4.51
CA LYS A 105 2.13 2.21 4.82
C LYS A 105 2.38 3.50 5.58
N LEU A 106 1.64 4.57 5.29
CA LEU A 106 1.76 5.83 6.03
C LEU A 106 1.33 5.68 7.50
N LEU A 107 0.28 4.89 7.77
CA LEU A 107 -0.15 4.58 9.13
C LEU A 107 0.86 3.71 9.86
N GLU A 108 1.43 2.69 9.21
CA GLU A 108 2.51 1.88 9.78
C GLU A 108 3.73 2.72 10.13
N LYS A 109 4.15 3.63 9.23
CA LYS A 109 5.27 4.54 9.49
C LYS A 109 4.99 5.49 10.67
N ARG A 110 3.75 5.94 10.84
CA ARG A 110 3.34 6.76 11.99
C ARG A 110 3.36 5.98 13.29
N ALA A 111 2.85 4.75 13.30
CA ALA A 111 2.89 3.87 14.47
C ALA A 111 4.33 3.53 14.86
N PHE A 112 5.19 3.22 13.88
CA PHE A 112 6.61 2.99 14.11
C PHE A 112 7.30 4.21 14.72
N LYS A 113 7.02 5.42 14.20
CA LYS A 113 7.59 6.66 14.74
C LYS A 113 7.17 6.89 16.19
N ARG A 114 5.89 6.70 16.51
CA ARG A 114 5.37 6.84 17.89
C ARG A 114 5.99 5.82 18.84
N ALA A 115 6.08 4.55 18.44
CA ALA A 115 6.72 3.51 19.23
C ALA A 115 8.21 3.82 19.50
N SER A 116 8.91 4.37 18.51
CA SER A 116 10.31 4.82 18.67
C SER A 116 10.46 6.01 19.61
N GLU A 117 9.54 6.99 19.56
CA GLU A 117 9.54 8.12 20.50
C GLU A 117 9.28 7.64 21.93
N LEU A 118 8.34 6.71 22.12
CA LEU A 118 8.02 6.14 23.43
C LEU A 118 9.20 5.33 24.00
N SER A 119 9.83 4.50 23.17
CA SER A 119 11.02 3.72 23.57
C SER A 119 12.18 4.63 23.99
N ASN A 120 12.44 5.71 23.24
CA ASN A 120 13.47 6.69 23.62
C ASN A 120 13.14 7.38 24.95
N MET A 121 11.86 7.71 25.19
CA MET A 121 11.44 8.34 26.43
C MET A 121 11.65 7.41 27.64
N ILE A 122 11.31 6.12 27.50
CA ILE A 122 11.54 5.11 28.54
C ILE A 122 13.04 4.99 28.83
N PHE A 123 13.87 4.85 27.80
CA PHE A 123 15.32 4.77 27.94
C PHE A 123 15.92 6.01 28.63
N LEU A 124 15.47 7.22 28.25
CA LEU A 124 15.89 8.47 28.91
C LEU A 124 15.45 8.54 30.37
N SER A 125 14.26 8.02 30.69
CA SER A 125 13.76 7.99 32.07
C SER A 125 14.54 7.01 32.95
N GLU A 126 14.88 5.82 32.43
CA GLU A 126 15.67 4.81 33.15
C GLU A 126 17.10 5.28 33.38
N THR A 127 17.73 5.86 32.36
CA THR A 127 19.08 6.45 32.48
C THR A 127 19.09 7.63 33.44
N HIS A 128 18.04 8.46 33.46
CA HIS A 128 17.92 9.52 34.45
C HIS A 128 17.78 8.97 35.88
N LYS A 129 16.94 7.96 36.09
CA LYS A 129 16.75 7.31 37.40
C LYS A 129 18.07 6.72 37.93
N LEU A 130 18.81 5.99 37.09
CA LEU A 130 20.12 5.44 37.44
C LEU A 130 21.13 6.54 37.79
N ASN A 131 21.14 7.65 37.05
CA ASN A 131 22.00 8.78 37.35
C ASN A 131 21.66 9.42 38.70
N VAL A 132 20.38 9.58 39.04
CA VAL A 132 19.95 10.11 40.34
C VAL A 132 20.32 9.15 41.47
N GLU A 133 20.09 7.85 41.31
CA GLU A 133 20.49 6.83 42.29
C GLU A 133 22.00 6.82 42.51
N TRP A 134 22.79 6.93 41.43
CA TRP A 134 24.25 7.03 41.51
C TRP A 134 24.73 8.31 42.21
N GLN A 135 24.09 9.46 41.95
CA GLN A 135 24.38 10.71 42.64
C GLN A 135 24.03 10.63 44.13
N ASN A 136 22.88 10.03 44.46
CA ASN A 136 22.48 9.80 45.85
C ASN A 136 23.44 8.88 46.58
N TRP A 137 23.86 7.78 45.94
CA TRP A 137 24.87 6.87 46.48
C TRP A 137 26.20 7.61 46.72
N LYS A 138 26.65 8.44 45.77
CA LYS A 138 27.85 9.27 45.93
C LYS A 138 27.72 10.24 47.10
N MET A 139 26.56 10.87 47.29
CA MET A 139 26.36 11.78 48.42
C MET A 139 26.34 11.04 49.76
N GLN A 140 25.77 9.83 49.81
CA GLN A 140 25.74 9.00 51.02
C GLN A 140 27.10 8.42 51.40
N ASN A 141 28.00 8.20 50.42
CA ASN A 141 29.33 7.63 50.63
C ASN A 141 30.45 8.67 50.47
N ARG A 142 30.13 9.97 50.59
CA ARG A 142 31.11 11.06 50.43
C ARG A 142 32.07 11.19 51.63
N ASP A 143 31.65 10.69 52.79
CA ASP A 143 32.36 10.83 54.06
C ASP A 143 33.12 9.55 54.47
N TYR A 144 33.20 8.55 53.57
CA TYR A 144 34.00 7.32 53.72
C TYR A 144 35.29 7.37 52.89
#